data_AF-A0A6B0Y1V9-F1
#
_entry.id   AF-A0A6B0Y1V9-F1
#
_cell.length_a   1.000
_cell.length_b   1.000
_cell.length_c   1.000
_cell.angle_alpha   90.00
_cell.angle_beta   90.00
_cell.angle_gamma   90.00
#
_symmetry.space_group_name_H-M   'P 1'
#
loop_
_entity.id
_entity.type
_entity.pdbx_description
1 polymer ?
#
loop_
_entity_poly.entity_id
_entity_poly.type
_entity_poly.pdbx_seq_one_letter_code
_entity_poly.pdbx_strand_id
1 'polypeptide(L)'
;VGISHRRAGREMAAQIARYGYRTIGFLGTKMPMDHRARKRFEGFTEALAKEGIEVAAQEFYEGGSSLLKGRELTECILTRCPDLDFIYYSNDMIGAGGLLYLLDRGVDVPGQIGLAGFNGSELLDGISVRLATMDAGRRETGREAAEIVLERIERGKGAEKRRVELTPQIQFGDTLRRKGP
;
A
#
# COMPACT_ATOMS: atom_id res chain seq x y z
N VAL A 1 -6.16 -18.25 7.17
CA VAL A 1 -6.60 -17.44 6.01
C VAL A 1 -5.81 -16.14 6.00
N GLY A 2 -5.37 -15.66 4.84
CA GLY A 2 -4.76 -14.34 4.71
C GLY A 2 -4.11 -14.16 3.34
N ILE A 3 -3.31 -13.10 3.21
CA ILE A 3 -2.56 -12.78 1.98
C ILE A 3 -1.05 -12.81 2.24
N SER A 4 -0.26 -12.90 1.17
CA SER A 4 1.17 -12.66 1.23
C SER A 4 1.51 -11.18 1.11
N HIS A 5 1.88 -10.56 2.23
CA HIS A 5 2.31 -9.15 2.25
C HIS A 5 3.63 -8.91 1.48
N ARG A 6 4.55 -9.88 1.46
CA ARG A 6 5.74 -9.77 0.60
C ARG A 6 5.38 -9.75 -0.87
N ARG A 7 4.42 -10.59 -1.29
CA ARG A 7 3.90 -10.59 -2.66
C ARG A 7 3.24 -9.25 -3.00
N ALA A 8 2.40 -8.71 -2.10
CA ALA A 8 1.78 -7.40 -2.26
C ALA A 8 2.82 -6.28 -2.52
N GLY A 9 3.91 -6.26 -1.73
CA GLY A 9 5.01 -5.32 -1.93
C GLY A 9 5.65 -5.46 -3.31
N ARG A 10 5.99 -6.69 -3.70
CA ARG A 10 6.60 -6.97 -5.01
C ARG A 10 5.73 -6.56 -6.19
N GLU A 11 4.44 -6.88 -6.15
CA GLU A 11 3.51 -6.58 -7.24
C GLU A 11 3.31 -5.07 -7.42
N MET A 12 3.22 -4.31 -6.31
CA MET A 12 3.14 -2.86 -6.39
C MET A 12 4.43 -2.24 -6.95
N ALA A 13 5.61 -2.68 -6.48
CA ALA A 13 6.91 -2.26 -7.02
C ALA A 13 7.02 -2.52 -8.53
N ALA A 14 6.61 -3.72 -8.98
CA ALA A 14 6.64 -4.07 -10.39
C ALA A 14 5.77 -3.15 -11.25
N GLN A 15 4.57 -2.75 -10.77
CA GLN A 15 3.76 -1.77 -11.49
C GLN A 15 4.41 -0.39 -11.51
N ILE A 16 4.92 0.09 -10.38
CA ILE A 16 5.57 1.39 -10.28
C ILE A 16 6.76 1.48 -11.25
N ALA A 17 7.65 0.49 -11.24
CA ALA A 17 8.77 0.43 -12.17
C ALA A 17 8.31 0.34 -13.64
N ARG A 18 7.29 -0.47 -13.94
CA ARG A 18 6.72 -0.63 -15.29
C ARG A 18 6.15 0.68 -15.86
N TYR A 19 5.65 1.55 -15.01
CA TYR A 19 5.13 2.87 -15.41
C TYR A 19 6.18 3.99 -15.39
N GLY A 20 7.45 3.62 -15.26
CA GLY A 20 8.58 4.51 -15.50
C GLY A 20 8.96 5.41 -14.32
N TYR A 21 8.39 5.18 -13.13
CA TYR A 21 8.83 5.85 -11.91
C TYR A 21 10.20 5.32 -11.47
N ARG A 22 11.09 6.20 -11.02
CA ARG A 22 12.49 5.88 -10.70
C ARG A 22 12.97 6.48 -9.38
N THR A 23 12.44 7.61 -8.96
CA THR A 23 12.88 8.30 -7.73
C THR A 23 11.81 8.11 -6.66
N ILE A 24 11.88 6.96 -5.97
CA ILE A 24 10.75 6.45 -5.20
C ILE A 24 10.95 6.64 -3.70
N GLY A 25 9.92 7.16 -3.03
CA GLY A 25 9.84 7.31 -1.58
C GLY A 25 8.95 6.25 -0.93
N PHE A 26 9.23 5.91 0.34
CA PHE A 26 8.36 5.04 1.14
C PHE A 26 7.98 5.65 2.49
N LEU A 27 6.69 5.64 2.84
CA LEU A 27 6.19 6.17 4.11
C LEU A 27 5.47 5.08 4.93
N GLY A 28 6.01 4.77 6.11
CA GLY A 28 5.53 3.71 7.01
C GLY A 28 4.98 4.24 8.33
N THR A 29 3.86 3.69 8.81
CA THR A 29 3.38 3.88 10.20
C THR A 29 3.29 2.56 10.95
N LYS A 30 3.28 2.60 12.27
CA LYS A 30 3.34 1.42 13.16
C LYS A 30 4.57 0.55 12.93
N MET A 31 5.62 1.05 12.30
CA MET A 31 6.86 0.29 12.08
C MET A 31 7.84 0.62 13.21
N PRO A 32 8.51 -0.37 13.83
CA PRO A 32 8.68 -1.76 13.36
C PRO A 32 7.61 -2.78 13.80
N MET A 33 6.61 -2.37 14.60
CA MET A 33 5.65 -3.28 15.24
C MET A 33 4.67 -3.97 14.27
N ASP A 34 4.33 -3.33 13.15
CA ASP A 34 3.52 -3.94 12.09
C ASP A 34 4.40 -4.78 11.16
N HIS A 35 4.57 -6.05 11.53
CA HIS A 35 5.29 -7.03 10.73
C HIS A 35 4.71 -7.21 9.32
N ARG A 36 3.43 -6.90 9.08
CA ARG A 36 2.81 -6.98 7.75
C ARG A 36 3.26 -5.82 6.88
N ALA A 37 3.28 -4.60 7.44
CA ALA A 37 3.85 -3.43 6.75
C ALA A 37 5.33 -3.64 6.44
N ARG A 38 6.11 -4.17 7.39
CA ARG A 38 7.52 -4.52 7.17
C ARG A 38 7.70 -5.52 6.03
N LYS A 39 6.90 -6.60 6.00
CA LYS A 39 6.91 -7.57 4.89
C LYS A 39 6.55 -6.95 3.54
N ARG A 40 5.61 -6.00 3.49
CA ARG A 40 5.31 -5.24 2.25
C ARG A 40 6.51 -4.43 1.82
N PHE A 41 7.15 -3.72 2.75
CA PHE A 41 8.35 -2.94 2.46
C PHE A 41 9.51 -3.83 1.96
N GLU A 42 9.79 -4.95 2.64
CA GLU A 42 10.79 -5.94 2.21
C GLU A 42 10.54 -6.43 0.77
N GLY A 43 9.30 -6.83 0.44
CA GLY A 43 8.97 -7.29 -0.91
C GLY A 43 9.05 -6.16 -1.94
N PHE A 44 8.69 -4.94 -1.54
CA PHE A 44 8.76 -3.76 -2.38
C PHE A 44 10.20 -3.44 -2.79
N THR A 45 11.11 -3.36 -1.82
CA THR A 45 12.54 -3.10 -2.10
C THR A 45 13.20 -4.25 -2.87
N GLU A 46 12.86 -5.51 -2.57
CA GLU A 46 13.35 -6.68 -3.30
C GLU A 46 12.99 -6.62 -4.80
N ALA A 47 11.77 -6.20 -5.14
CA ALA A 47 11.33 -6.09 -6.53
C ALA A 47 11.93 -4.87 -7.24
N LEU A 48 12.03 -3.71 -6.57
CA LEU A 48 12.67 -2.53 -7.15
C LEU A 48 14.15 -2.80 -7.48
N ALA A 49 14.87 -3.50 -6.60
CA ALA A 49 16.27 -3.83 -6.81
C ALA A 49 16.50 -4.69 -8.07
N LYS A 50 15.55 -5.54 -8.44
CA LYS A 50 15.61 -6.35 -9.68
C LYS A 50 15.50 -5.49 -10.95
N GLU A 51 14.90 -4.30 -10.83
CA GLU A 51 14.78 -3.31 -11.90
C GLU A 51 15.89 -2.24 -11.84
N GLY A 52 16.88 -2.42 -10.96
CA GLY A 52 17.96 -1.46 -10.74
C GLY A 52 17.52 -0.17 -10.05
N ILE A 53 16.39 -0.20 -9.32
CA ILE A 53 15.86 0.95 -8.58
C ILE A 53 16.06 0.73 -7.08
N GLU A 54 16.52 1.75 -6.38
CA GLU A 54 16.55 1.80 -4.91
C GLU A 54 15.52 2.80 -4.39
N VAL A 55 15.08 2.63 -3.14
CA VAL A 55 14.22 3.62 -2.47
C VAL A 55 15.08 4.84 -2.13
N ALA A 56 14.81 5.96 -2.80
CA ALA A 56 15.58 7.20 -2.67
C ALA A 56 15.41 7.85 -1.30
N ALA A 57 14.24 7.72 -0.68
CA ALA A 57 13.97 8.23 0.66
C ALA A 57 12.90 7.40 1.37
N GLN A 58 12.98 7.31 2.70
CA GLN A 58 11.95 6.64 3.50
C GLN A 58 11.75 7.31 4.86
N GLU A 59 10.55 7.17 5.41
CA GLU A 59 10.24 7.54 6.80
C GLU A 59 9.43 6.43 7.47
N PHE A 60 9.80 6.12 8.72
CA PHE A 60 9.07 5.18 9.56
C PHE A 60 8.62 5.85 10.84
N TYR A 61 7.31 5.85 11.06
CA TYR A 61 6.69 6.37 12.27
C TYR A 61 6.15 5.21 13.11
N GLU A 62 6.48 5.18 14.40
CA GLU A 62 6.04 4.11 15.32
C GLU A 62 4.57 4.24 15.72
N GLY A 63 4.01 5.45 15.69
CA GLY A 63 2.66 5.72 16.12
C GLY A 63 1.57 5.29 15.12
N GLY A 64 0.34 5.66 15.46
CA GLY A 64 -0.86 5.31 14.70
C GLY A 64 -0.96 5.98 13.33
N SER A 65 -1.73 5.38 12.44
CA SER A 65 -2.03 5.92 11.11
C SER A 65 -3.16 6.97 11.20
N SER A 66 -2.96 8.14 10.60
CA SER A 66 -3.97 9.19 10.46
C SER A 66 -3.73 10.00 9.18
N LEU A 67 -4.76 10.68 8.68
CA LEU A 67 -4.64 11.63 7.55
C LEU A 67 -3.59 12.71 7.85
N LEU A 68 -3.68 13.33 9.03
CA LEU A 68 -2.74 14.37 9.45
C LEU A 68 -1.29 13.87 9.43
N LYS A 69 -1.04 12.66 9.96
CA LYS A 69 0.31 12.09 9.94
C LYS A 69 0.79 11.82 8.51
N GLY A 70 -0.10 11.39 7.62
CA GLY A 70 0.21 11.23 6.20
C GLY A 70 0.68 12.52 5.53
N ARG A 71 -0.01 13.63 5.82
CA ARG A 71 0.36 14.98 5.38
C ARG A 71 1.74 15.38 5.90
N GLU A 72 1.97 15.30 7.21
CA GLU A 72 3.24 15.67 7.85
C GLU A 72 4.43 14.86 7.31
N LEU A 73 4.26 13.55 7.13
CA LEU A 73 5.32 12.68 6.58
C LEU A 73 5.61 12.99 5.11
N THR A 74 4.56 13.32 4.33
CA THR A 74 4.71 13.70 2.91
C THR A 74 5.44 15.03 2.77
N GLU A 75 5.09 16.02 3.59
CA GLU A 75 5.81 17.29 3.67
C GLU A 75 7.28 17.09 4.05
N CYS A 76 7.54 16.30 5.09
CA CYS A 76 8.89 16.03 5.57
C CYS A 76 9.76 15.35 4.50
N ILE A 77 9.27 14.30 3.85
CA ILE A 77 10.06 13.56 2.87
C ILE A 77 10.33 14.39 1.60
N LEU A 78 9.36 15.18 1.13
CA LEU A 78 9.53 16.04 -0.04
C LEU A 78 10.41 17.26 0.24
N THR A 79 10.45 17.75 1.48
CA THR A 79 11.41 18.80 1.88
C THR A 79 12.85 18.29 1.77
N ARG A 80 13.10 17.02 2.09
CA ARG A 80 14.43 16.42 2.01
C ARG A 80 14.77 15.89 0.62
N CYS A 81 13.80 15.36 -0.11
CA CYS A 81 13.96 14.76 -1.42
C CYS A 81 12.86 15.31 -2.36
N PRO A 82 13.04 16.53 -2.91
CA PRO A 82 12.02 17.18 -3.73
C PRO A 82 11.81 16.53 -5.10
N ASP A 83 12.79 15.75 -5.57
CA ASP A 83 12.78 15.11 -6.90
C ASP A 83 12.06 13.75 -6.91
N LEU A 84 11.35 13.37 -5.84
CA LEU A 84 10.57 12.14 -5.78
C LEU A 84 9.47 12.17 -6.86
N ASP A 85 9.44 11.12 -7.70
CA ASP A 85 8.41 10.93 -8.71
C ASP A 85 7.33 9.91 -8.29
N PHE A 86 7.54 9.21 -7.17
CA PHE A 86 6.55 8.32 -6.59
C PHE A 86 6.66 8.21 -5.06
N ILE A 87 5.53 8.14 -4.35
CA ILE A 87 5.51 7.79 -2.92
C ILE A 87 4.60 6.59 -2.68
N TYR A 88 5.19 5.51 -2.15
CA TYR A 88 4.45 4.35 -1.69
C TYR A 88 4.22 4.39 -0.18
N TYR A 89 2.95 4.35 0.22
CA TYR A 89 2.51 4.44 1.60
C TYR A 89 2.20 3.04 2.14
N SER A 90 2.58 2.78 3.39
CA SER A 90 2.28 1.50 4.05
C SER A 90 0.78 1.21 4.17
N ASN A 91 -0.09 2.22 4.12
CA ASN A 91 -1.54 2.06 4.15
C ASN A 91 -2.28 3.27 3.55
N ASP A 92 -3.56 3.07 3.21
CA ASP A 92 -4.42 4.09 2.59
C ASP A 92 -4.65 5.34 3.46
N MET A 93 -4.65 5.23 4.80
CA MET A 93 -4.96 6.36 5.68
C MET A 93 -3.89 7.44 5.59
N ILE A 94 -2.61 7.07 5.64
CA ILE A 94 -1.52 8.03 5.44
C ILE A 94 -1.36 8.43 3.97
N GLY A 95 -1.68 7.52 3.03
CA GLY A 95 -1.65 7.83 1.60
C GLY A 95 -2.68 8.89 1.21
N ALA A 96 -3.89 8.81 1.75
CA ALA A 96 -4.92 9.83 1.58
C ALA A 96 -4.49 11.18 2.16
N GLY A 97 -3.84 11.18 3.33
CA GLY A 97 -3.28 12.40 3.93
C GLY A 97 -2.23 13.07 3.06
N GLY A 98 -1.32 12.27 2.48
CA GLY A 98 -0.32 12.74 1.54
C GLY A 98 -0.91 13.24 0.22
N LEU A 99 -1.91 12.55 -0.32
CA LEU A 99 -2.65 12.98 -1.50
C LEU A 99 -3.30 14.34 -1.28
N LEU A 100 -4.04 14.52 -0.18
CA LEU A 100 -4.68 15.81 0.13
C LEU A 100 -3.64 16.95 0.26
N TYR A 101 -2.49 16.68 0.88
CA TYR A 101 -1.39 17.65 0.97
C TYR A 101 -0.87 18.10 -0.41
N LEU A 102 -0.74 17.16 -1.35
CA LEU A 102 -0.26 17.44 -2.71
C LEU A 102 -1.30 18.21 -3.52
N LEU A 103 -2.57 17.82 -3.42
CA LEU A 103 -3.68 18.52 -4.07
C LEU A 103 -3.85 19.95 -3.54
N ASP A 104 -3.73 20.17 -2.21
CA ASP A 104 -3.76 21.49 -1.58
C ASP A 104 -2.67 22.44 -2.14
N ARG A 105 -1.58 21.88 -2.68
CA ARG A 105 -0.45 22.62 -3.26
C ARG A 105 -0.49 22.71 -4.78
N GLY A 106 -1.52 22.17 -5.42
CA GLY A 106 -1.64 22.14 -6.87
C GLY A 106 -0.59 21.27 -7.57
N VAL A 107 -0.02 20.29 -6.87
CA VAL A 107 0.90 19.32 -7.50
C VAL A 107 0.12 18.39 -8.42
N ASP A 108 0.63 18.18 -9.63
CA ASP A 108 0.01 17.26 -10.59
C ASP A 108 0.25 15.80 -10.16
N VAL A 109 -0.83 15.15 -9.75
CA VAL A 109 -0.87 13.72 -9.43
C VAL A 109 -1.74 13.03 -10.49
N PRO A 110 -1.21 12.10 -11.32
CA PRO A 110 0.09 11.43 -11.22
C PRO A 110 1.19 11.97 -12.14
N GLY A 111 1.00 13.15 -12.76
CA GLY A 111 1.91 13.65 -13.79
C GLY A 111 3.31 13.95 -13.25
N GLN A 112 3.39 14.72 -12.16
CA GLN A 112 4.64 15.02 -11.45
C GLN A 112 5.01 13.92 -10.46
N ILE A 113 4.06 13.48 -9.63
CA ILE A 113 4.31 12.48 -8.59
C ILE A 113 3.16 11.46 -8.50
N GLY A 114 3.49 10.18 -8.58
CA GLY A 114 2.54 9.10 -8.36
C GLY A 114 2.43 8.71 -6.89
N LEU A 115 1.28 8.17 -6.48
CA LEU A 115 1.05 7.74 -5.10
C LEU A 115 0.37 6.37 -5.09
N ALA A 116 0.71 5.53 -4.12
CA ALA A 116 -0.07 4.33 -3.83
C ALA A 116 -0.12 4.02 -2.33
N GLY A 117 -1.26 3.49 -1.88
CA GLY A 117 -1.47 2.97 -0.53
C GLY A 117 -1.63 1.45 -0.49
N PHE A 118 -2.27 0.98 0.58
CA PHE A 118 -2.58 -0.42 0.80
C PHE A 118 -3.79 -0.53 1.76
N ASN A 119 -4.73 -1.44 1.44
CA ASN A 119 -5.85 -1.99 2.23
C ASN A 119 -7.18 -1.99 1.45
N GLY A 120 -7.33 -1.17 0.40
CA GLY A 120 -8.61 -0.96 -0.26
C GLY A 120 -9.63 -0.37 0.71
N SER A 121 -9.28 0.74 1.37
CA SER A 121 -10.16 1.40 2.34
C SER A 121 -11.31 2.15 1.66
N GLU A 122 -12.53 2.01 2.19
CA GLU A 122 -13.73 2.75 1.74
C GLU A 122 -13.56 4.28 1.84
N LEU A 123 -12.66 4.75 2.72
CA LEU A 123 -12.27 6.16 2.80
C LEU A 123 -11.87 6.72 1.42
N LEU A 124 -11.23 5.91 0.58
CA LEU A 124 -10.75 6.34 -0.74
C LEU A 124 -11.89 6.65 -1.71
N ASP A 125 -13.08 6.10 -1.50
CA ASP A 125 -14.25 6.35 -2.34
C ASP A 125 -14.89 7.72 -2.03
N GLY A 126 -14.48 8.37 -0.93
CA GLY A 126 -14.91 9.72 -0.55
C GLY A 126 -13.96 10.84 -0.98
N ILE A 127 -12.89 10.54 -1.71
CA ILE A 127 -11.89 11.51 -2.18
C ILE A 127 -12.03 11.71 -3.69
N SER A 128 -11.95 12.95 -4.16
CA SER A 128 -12.17 13.30 -5.58
C SER A 128 -11.16 12.69 -6.54
N VAL A 129 -9.92 12.47 -6.09
CA VAL A 129 -8.87 11.75 -6.81
C VAL A 129 -8.67 10.42 -6.12
N ARG A 130 -8.86 9.31 -6.84
CA ARG A 130 -8.82 7.99 -6.23
C ARG A 130 -7.38 7.53 -6.06
N LEU A 131 -6.94 7.34 -4.81
CA LEU A 131 -5.61 6.80 -4.54
C LEU A 131 -5.46 5.37 -5.09
N ALA A 132 -4.36 5.10 -5.80
CA ALA A 132 -3.97 3.74 -6.15
C ALA A 132 -3.73 2.93 -4.88
N THR A 133 -4.20 1.69 -4.81
CA THR A 133 -4.06 0.85 -3.63
C THR A 133 -4.04 -0.62 -4.01
N MET A 134 -3.99 -1.49 -3.01
CA MET A 134 -4.19 -2.91 -3.16
C MET A 134 -5.21 -3.38 -2.13
N ASP A 135 -6.26 -4.06 -2.58
CA ASP A 135 -7.25 -4.66 -1.69
C ASP A 135 -6.59 -5.83 -0.92
N ALA A 136 -6.64 -5.73 0.41
CA ALA A 136 -6.10 -6.76 1.28
C ALA A 136 -7.03 -7.98 1.45
N GLY A 137 -8.18 -8.00 0.76
CA GLY A 137 -9.16 -9.08 0.84
C GLY A 137 -9.78 -9.18 2.24
N ARG A 138 -10.01 -8.03 2.91
CA ARG A 138 -10.39 -8.00 4.34
C ARG A 138 -11.71 -8.70 4.62
N ARG A 139 -12.73 -8.42 3.79
CA ARG A 139 -14.06 -9.03 3.90
C ARG A 139 -14.01 -10.54 3.62
N GLU A 140 -13.33 -10.93 2.54
CA GLU A 140 -13.16 -12.34 2.18
C GLU A 140 -12.37 -13.12 3.23
N THR A 141 -11.28 -12.55 3.76
CA THR A 141 -10.51 -13.15 4.85
C THR A 141 -11.37 -13.38 6.08
N GLY A 142 -12.23 -12.41 6.44
CA GLY A 142 -13.17 -12.53 7.55
C GLY A 142 -14.20 -13.65 7.32
N ARG A 143 -14.80 -13.70 6.12
CA ARG A 143 -15.77 -14.74 5.73
C ARG A 143 -15.15 -16.14 5.83
N GLU A 144 -14.03 -16.36 5.16
CA GLU A 144 -13.32 -17.65 5.15
C GLU A 144 -12.86 -18.06 6.55
N ALA A 145 -12.43 -17.11 7.38
CA ALA A 145 -12.05 -17.41 8.76
C ALA A 145 -13.26 -17.85 9.60
N ALA A 146 -14.41 -17.19 9.46
CA ALA A 146 -15.64 -17.57 10.14
C ALA A 146 -16.13 -18.95 9.69
N GLU A 147 -16.10 -19.25 8.39
CA GLU A 147 -16.47 -20.55 7.83
C GLU A 147 -15.59 -21.68 8.38
N ILE A 148 -14.28 -21.48 8.50
CA ILE A 148 -13.37 -22.47 9.10
C ILE A 148 -13.71 -22.72 10.57
N VAL A 149 -14.07 -21.68 11.32
CA VAL A 149 -14.47 -21.82 12.74
C VAL A 149 -15.78 -22.58 12.86
N LEU A 150 -16.79 -22.24 12.05
CA LEU A 150 -18.09 -22.92 12.02
C LEU A 150 -17.93 -24.41 11.68
N GLU A 151 -17.17 -24.73 10.64
CA GLU A 151 -16.88 -26.13 10.27
C GLU A 151 -16.22 -26.89 11.43
N ARG A 152 -15.32 -26.23 12.17
CA ARG A 152 -14.64 -26.85 13.30
C ARG A 152 -15.54 -27.11 14.50
N ILE A 153 -16.55 -26.26 14.70
CA ILE A 153 -17.60 -26.43 15.72
C ILE A 153 -18.51 -27.60 15.33
N GLU A 154 -18.98 -27.64 14.08
CA GLU A 154 -19.91 -28.67 13.59
C GLU A 154 -19.29 -30.06 13.52
N ARG A 155 -18.07 -30.18 12.98
CA ARG A 155 -17.45 -31.48 12.69
C ARG A 155 -16.50 -31.96 13.78
N GLY A 156 -16.21 -31.12 14.77
CA GLY A 156 -15.25 -31.44 15.82
C GLY A 156 -13.91 -31.91 15.24
N LYS A 157 -13.38 -33.04 15.73
CA LYS A 157 -12.09 -33.60 15.26
C LYS A 157 -12.11 -34.05 13.80
N GLY A 158 -13.27 -34.14 13.15
CA GLY A 158 -13.40 -34.46 11.73
C GLY A 158 -13.23 -33.29 10.77
N ALA A 159 -13.06 -32.05 11.27
CA ALA A 159 -12.80 -30.89 10.41
C ALA A 159 -11.37 -30.91 9.87
N GLU A 160 -11.21 -30.66 8.58
CA GLU A 160 -9.90 -30.58 7.95
C GLU A 160 -9.16 -29.29 8.30
N LYS A 161 -7.83 -29.36 8.34
CA LYS A 161 -6.98 -28.17 8.48
C LYS A 161 -6.89 -27.44 7.15
N ARG A 162 -7.51 -26.28 7.04
CA ARG A 162 -7.47 -25.44 5.84
C ARG A 162 -6.42 -24.34 5.95
N ARG A 163 -5.60 -24.19 4.91
CA ARG A 163 -4.72 -23.03 4.69
C ARG A 163 -5.17 -22.31 3.42
N VAL A 164 -5.89 -21.21 3.59
CA VAL A 164 -6.36 -20.37 2.48
C VAL A 164 -5.45 -19.16 2.34
N GLU A 165 -4.86 -18.99 1.15
CA GLU A 165 -4.06 -17.83 0.76
C GLU A 165 -4.79 -17.08 -0.36
N LEU A 166 -5.25 -15.87 -0.06
CA LEU A 166 -5.94 -15.01 -1.01
C LEU A 166 -4.93 -14.22 -1.84
N THR A 167 -5.34 -13.84 -3.06
CA THR A 167 -4.53 -12.99 -3.94
C THR A 167 -4.99 -11.55 -3.83
N PRO A 168 -4.16 -10.64 -3.30
CA PRO A 168 -4.53 -9.22 -3.24
C PRO A 168 -4.54 -8.63 -4.66
N GLN A 169 -5.41 -7.66 -4.90
CA GLN A 169 -5.61 -7.07 -6.24
C GLN A 169 -5.27 -5.58 -6.22
N ILE A 170 -4.48 -5.13 -7.19
CA ILE A 170 -4.17 -3.70 -7.35
C ILE A 170 -5.41 -2.99 -7.88
N GLN A 171 -5.77 -1.91 -7.20
CA GLN A 171 -6.74 -0.94 -7.66
C GLN A 171 -5.95 0.28 -8.12
N PHE A 172 -5.87 0.51 -9.42
CA PHE A 172 -4.94 1.52 -9.97
C PHE A 172 -5.28 2.97 -9.60
N GLY A 173 -6.53 3.26 -9.23
CA GLY A 173 -6.97 4.63 -8.95
C GLY A 173 -6.60 5.60 -10.07
N ASP A 174 -6.46 6.86 -9.73
CA ASP A 174 -6.04 7.95 -10.62
C ASP A 174 -4.60 8.40 -10.33
N THR A 175 -4.02 8.01 -9.18
CA THR A 175 -2.71 8.46 -8.71
C THR A 175 -1.52 7.62 -9.19
N LEU A 176 -1.74 6.63 -10.05
CA LEU A 176 -0.69 5.83 -10.66
C LEU A 176 -0.83 5.93 -12.18
N ARG A 177 0.25 6.35 -12.86
CA ARG A 177 0.28 6.50 -14.32
C ARG A 177 -0.27 5.24 -14.98
N ARG A 178 -1.15 5.43 -15.96
CA ARG A 178 -1.53 4.35 -16.88
C ARG A 178 -0.77 4.63 -18.18
N LYS A 179 -0.33 3.59 -18.88
CA LYS A 179 0.04 3.78 -20.28
C LYS A 179 -1.19 4.38 -20.96
N GLY A 180 -1.05 5.56 -21.54
CA GLY A 180 -1.95 6.01 -22.60
C GLY A 180 -1.97 4.96 -23.72
N PRO A 181 -3.03 4.95 -24.55
CA PRO A 181 -3.27 3.92 -25.56
C PRO A 181 -2.02 3.56 -26.39
#